data_AF-A0A836P2D8-F1
#
_entry.id   AF-A0A836P2D8-F1
#
_cell.length_a   1.000
_cell.length_b   1.000
_cell.length_c   1.000
_cell.angle_alpha   90.00
_cell.angle_beta   90.00
_cell.angle_gamma   90.00
#
_symmetry.space_group_name_H-M   'P 1'
#
loop_
_entity.id
_entity.type
_entity.pdbx_description
1 polymer ?
#
loop_
_entity_poly.entity_id
_entity_poly.type
_entity_poly.pdbx_seq_one_letter_code
_entity_poly.pdbx_strand_id
1 'polypeptide(L)' 'ANADIHDIDVIFADEDDRIVSRLGAKGVGEIGLVGVSAAICNAIFHATGKRIRSTPMTPDKVMAE' A
#
# COMPACT_ATOMS: atom_id res chain seq x y z
N ALA A 1 3.34 -10.71 19.89
CA ALA A 1 3.03 -9.69 18.89
C ALA A 1 4.21 -9.56 17.95
N ASN A 2 3.98 -9.39 16.65
CA ASN A 2 5.03 -9.18 15.66
C ASN A 2 5.47 -7.71 15.72
N ALA A 3 6.77 -7.43 15.74
CA ALA A 3 7.30 -6.08 16.03
C ALA A 3 7.01 -5.05 14.92
N ASP A 4 6.95 -5.49 13.66
CA ASP A 4 6.87 -4.61 12.48
C ASP A 4 5.43 -4.35 11.99
N ILE A 5 4.43 -4.94 12.65
CA ILE A 5 3.02 -4.81 12.27
C ILE A 5 2.35 -3.77 13.18
N HIS A 6 1.98 -2.64 12.59
CA HIS A 6 1.22 -1.57 13.26
C HIS A 6 -0.29 -1.72 13.00
N ASP A 7 -1.08 -0.75 13.46
CA ASP A 7 -2.52 -0.71 13.24
C ASP A 7 -2.85 -0.64 11.75
N ILE A 8 -3.81 -1.47 11.32
CA ILE A 8 -4.28 -1.55 9.94
C ILE A 8 -5.79 -1.38 9.93
N ASP A 9 -6.26 -0.30 9.32
CA ASP A 9 -7.68 -0.05 9.07
C ASP A 9 -8.04 -0.47 7.64
N VAL A 10 -9.14 -1.22 7.50
CA VAL A 10 -9.66 -1.67 6.21
C VAL A 10 -11.08 -1.17 6.04
N ILE A 11 -11.31 -0.44 4.95
CA ILE A 11 -12.62 0.08 4.56
C ILE A 11 -13.00 -0.55 3.22
N PHE A 12 -14.17 -1.15 3.16
CA PHE A 12 -14.74 -1.67 1.91
C PHE A 12 -15.67 -0.60 1.32
N ALA A 13 -15.45 -0.30 0.03
CA ALA A 13 -16.43 0.47 -0.73
C ALA A 13 -17.63 -0.43 -1.04
N ASP A 14 -18.83 0.11 -0.86
CA ASP A 14 -20.08 -0.60 -1.17
C ASP A 14 -20.31 -0.62 -2.69
N GLU A 15 -20.38 -1.81 -3.28
CA GLU A 15 -20.61 -2.01 -4.71
C GLU A 15 -21.35 -3.33 -5.00
N ASP A 16 -22.30 -3.28 -5.93
CA ASP A 16 -22.95 -4.44 -6.56
C ASP A 16 -22.63 -4.45 -8.06
N ASP A 17 -21.55 -5.13 -8.43
CA ASP A 17 -21.04 -5.18 -9.80
C ASP A 17 -21.55 -6.43 -10.55
N ARG A 18 -22.75 -6.30 -11.13
CA ARG A 18 -23.38 -7.36 -11.92
C ARG A 18 -22.85 -7.48 -13.35
N ILE A 19 -21.99 -6.55 -13.77
CA ILE A 19 -21.32 -6.62 -15.07
C ILE A 19 -20.20 -7.66 -14.99
N VAL A 20 -19.42 -7.64 -13.90
CA VAL A 20 -18.29 -8.56 -13.68
C VAL A 20 -18.77 -9.96 -13.29
N SER A 21 -19.77 -10.08 -12.41
CA SER A 21 -20.30 -11.39 -12.01
C SER A 21 -21.75 -11.35 -11.56
N ARG A 22 -22.50 -12.46 -11.68
CA ARG A 22 -23.88 -12.56 -11.17
C ARG A 22 -23.99 -12.40 -9.65
N LEU A 23 -22.89 -12.58 -8.93
CA LEU A 23 -22.83 -12.45 -7.47
C LEU A 23 -22.77 -10.99 -7.03
N GLY A 24 -22.51 -10.04 -7.95
CA GLY A 24 -22.28 -8.63 -7.60
C GLY A 24 -20.91 -8.36 -6.97
N ALA A 25 -20.14 -9.41 -6.66
CA ALA A 25 -18.85 -9.32 -6.00
C ALA A 25 -17.68 -9.21 -6.98
N LYS A 26 -16.56 -8.66 -6.47
CA LYS A 26 -15.27 -8.56 -7.15
C LYS A 26 -14.15 -9.17 -6.31
N GLY A 27 -13.08 -9.60 -6.99
CA GLY A 27 -11.88 -10.09 -6.32
C GLY A 27 -11.09 -8.96 -5.66
N VAL A 28 -10.66 -9.16 -4.41
CA VAL A 28 -9.88 -8.18 -3.64
C VAL A 28 -8.51 -8.69 -3.16
N GLY A 29 -8.16 -9.94 -3.48
CA GLY A 29 -6.95 -10.58 -2.96
C GLY A 29 -5.65 -9.87 -3.36
N GLU A 30 -5.58 -9.34 -4.58
CA GLU A 30 -4.38 -8.65 -5.08
C GLU A 30 -4.43 -7.13 -4.80
N ILE A 31 -5.59 -6.50 -5.00
CA ILE A 31 -5.73 -5.03 -4.98
C ILE A 31 -5.33 -4.43 -3.62
N GLY A 32 -5.56 -5.15 -2.52
CA GLY A 32 -5.18 -4.71 -1.18
C GLY A 32 -3.67 -4.48 -1.03
N LEU A 33 -2.83 -5.13 -1.84
CA LEU A 33 -1.38 -4.99 -1.79
C LEU A 33 -0.82 -3.99 -2.82
N VAL A 34 -1.48 -3.82 -3.98
CA VAL A 34 -0.94 -3.07 -5.14
C VAL A 34 -0.44 -1.67 -4.76
N GLY A 35 -1.17 -0.96 -3.91
CA GLY A 35 -0.84 0.42 -3.51
C GLY A 35 0.10 0.54 -2.30
N VAL A 36 0.33 -0.52 -1.54
CA VAL A 36 0.94 -0.44 -0.19
C VAL A 36 2.38 0.08 -0.25
N SER A 37 3.22 -0.55 -1.07
CA SER A 37 4.63 -0.13 -1.19
C SER A 37 4.74 1.32 -1.67
N ALA A 38 3.92 1.74 -2.63
CA ALA A 38 3.93 3.10 -3.15
C ALA A 38 3.48 4.13 -2.10
N ALA A 39 2.46 3.80 -1.29
CA ALA A 39 1.99 4.65 -0.19
C ALA A 39 3.10 4.88 0.85
N ILE A 40 3.80 3.80 1.27
CA ILE A 40 4.94 3.88 2.18
C ILE A 40 6.08 4.72 1.57
N CYS A 41 6.40 4.52 0.30
CA CYS A 41 7.43 5.31 -0.39
C CYS A 41 7.10 6.80 -0.43
N ASN A 42 5.83 7.15 -0.64
CA ASN A 42 5.37 8.54 -0.62
C ASN A 42 5.41 9.12 0.80
N ALA A 43 5.10 8.34 1.84
CA ALA A 43 5.22 8.77 3.23
C ALA A 43 6.70 9.05 3.61
N ILE A 44 7.63 8.20 3.18
CA ILE A 44 9.08 8.44 3.36
C ILE A 44 9.50 9.72 2.64
N PHE A 45 9.07 9.92 1.40
CA PHE A 45 9.35 11.17 0.67
C PHE A 45 8.76 12.39 1.39
N HIS A 46 7.52 12.31 1.89
CA HIS A 46 6.89 13.38 2.64
C HIS A 46 7.66 13.73 3.92
N ALA A 47 8.16 12.72 4.65
CA ALA A 47 8.90 12.91 5.90
C ALA A 47 10.34 13.41 5.70
N THR A 48 10.99 13.06 4.58
CA THR A 48 12.44 13.26 4.40
C THR A 48 12.81 14.19 3.25
N GLY A 49 11.88 14.50 2.34
CA GLY A 49 12.16 15.20 1.08
C GLY A 49 12.92 14.38 0.04
N LYS A 50 13.34 13.14 0.34
CA LYS A 50 14.17 12.32 -0.54
C LYS A 50 13.33 11.37 -1.38
N ARG A 51 13.34 11.55 -2.70
CA ARG A 51 12.59 10.71 -3.65
C ARG A 51 13.44 9.56 -4.16
N ILE A 52 13.24 8.38 -3.60
CA ILE A 52 13.88 7.14 -4.06
C ILE A 52 12.94 6.43 -5.04
N ARG A 53 13.48 5.93 -6.16
CA ARG A 53 12.72 5.22 -7.21
C ARG A 53 13.10 3.74 -7.35
N SER A 54 13.99 3.24 -6.50
CA SER A 54 14.45 1.85 -6.48
C SER A 54 14.16 1.24 -5.10
N THR A 55 13.17 0.36 -5.05
CA THR A 55 12.84 -0.42 -3.85
C THR A 55 13.90 -1.50 -3.56
N PRO A 56 14.02 -1.99 -2.31
CA PRO A 56 13.36 -1.52 -1.09
C PRO A 56 13.92 -0.17 -0.57
N MET A 57 13.17 0.51 0.30
CA MET A 57 13.52 1.79 0.93
C MET A 57 14.38 1.61 2.18
N THR A 58 15.56 1.02 2.02
CA THR A 58 16.46 0.72 3.14
C THR A 58 17.08 1.98 3.74
N PRO A 59 17.47 1.98 5.03
CA PRO A 59 18.03 3.15 5.70
C PRO A 59 19.24 3.75 4.98
N ASP A 60 20.12 2.95 4.40
CA ASP A 60 21.27 3.41 3.62
C ASP A 60 20.85 4.27 2.42
N LYS A 61 19.77 3.90 1.71
CA LYS A 61 19.23 4.68 0.60
C LYS A 61 18.54 5.97 1.06
N VAL A 62 17.84 5.92 2.18
CA VAL A 62 17.10 7.07 2.74
C VAL A 62 18.05 8.05 3.42
N MET A 63 19.14 7.58 4.02
CA MET A 63 20.06 8.38 4.81
C MET A 63 21.34 8.77 4.06
N ALA A 64 21.56 8.29 2.84
CA ALA A 64 22.66 8.73 1.97
C ALA A 64 22.67 10.27 1.82
N GLU A 65 23.87 10.86 1.90
CA GLU A 65 24.09 12.32 1.74
C GLU A 65 23.79 12.82 0.32
#